data_AF-A0A961PYE9-F1
#
_entry.id   AF-A0A961PYE9-F1
#
_cell.length_a   1.000
_cell.length_b   1.000
_cell.length_c   1.000
_cell.angle_alpha   90.00
_cell.angle_beta   90.00
_cell.angle_gamma   90.00
#
_symmetry.space_group_name_H-M   'P 1'
#
loop_
_entity.id
_entity.type
_entity.pdbx_description
1 polymer ?
#
loop_
_entity_poly.entity_id
_entity_poly.type
_entity_poly.pdbx_seq_one_letter_code
_entity_poly.pdbx_strand_id
1 'polypeptide(L)'
;RLYNTSSILPLTGTAMGTNVLLMFGYATLSLPYMYRAVDTGLRAIDVATLTEAAESLGAGWLTIMARVILPNVLVAVLSGAFLTFAIVIGEFVLAALLNRPAFGPYLQLIGANRAYEPAALAVIAFAITWACMGLIQLVTRFQKFKTVPR
;
A
#
# COMPACT_ATOMS: atom_id res chain seq x y z
N ARG A 1 -33.43 -11.52 -1.21
CA ARG A 1 -33.72 -10.22 -0.53
C ARG A 1 -33.60 -10.41 0.99
N LEU A 2 -32.39 -10.67 1.49
CA LEU A 2 -32.11 -11.06 2.88
C LEU A 2 -31.13 -10.06 3.54
N TYR A 3 -31.32 -8.76 3.31
CA TYR A 3 -30.62 -7.71 4.06
C TYR A 3 -31.67 -6.92 4.82
N ASN A 4 -32.30 -7.59 5.79
CA ASN A 4 -33.16 -6.91 6.75
C ASN A 4 -32.27 -6.09 7.69
N THR A 5 -32.54 -4.80 7.68
CA THR A 5 -31.88 -3.69 8.38
C THR A 5 -32.06 -3.78 9.90
N SER A 6 -31.47 -4.79 10.53
CA SER A 6 -31.49 -4.94 11.99
C SER A 6 -30.08 -5.24 12.53
N SER A 7 -29.10 -4.42 12.12
CA SER A 7 -27.80 -4.34 12.79
C SER A 7 -27.73 -3.05 13.59
N ILE A 8 -27.21 -3.12 14.80
CA ILE A 8 -27.15 -2.03 15.80
C ILE A 8 -26.43 -0.77 15.27
N LEU A 9 -25.62 -0.92 14.22
CA LEU A 9 -24.98 0.16 13.48
C LEU A 9 -25.37 0.03 12.00
N PRO A 10 -26.12 0.98 11.39
CA PRO A 10 -26.56 0.94 9.99
C PRO A 10 -25.42 1.26 9.01
N LEU A 11 -24.23 0.71 9.27
CA LEU A 11 -23.05 0.88 8.42
C LEU A 11 -23.22 0.10 7.10
N THR A 12 -23.92 -1.03 7.11
CA THR A 12 -24.22 -1.81 5.89
C THR A 12 -25.48 -1.34 5.15
N GLY A 13 -26.29 -0.47 5.75
CA GLY A 13 -27.52 0.06 5.17
C GLY A 13 -27.32 1.25 4.23
N THR A 14 -26.15 1.90 4.30
CA THR A 14 -25.81 3.07 3.47
C THR A 14 -24.56 2.82 2.64
N ALA A 15 -24.49 3.44 1.46
CA ALA A 15 -23.31 3.36 0.60
C ALA A 15 -22.03 3.82 1.31
N MET A 16 -22.13 4.92 2.06
CA MET A 16 -21.00 5.50 2.80
C MET A 16 -20.55 4.61 3.96
N GLY A 17 -21.46 4.08 4.78
CA GLY A 17 -21.08 3.23 5.91
C GLY A 17 -20.33 1.96 5.47
N THR A 18 -20.71 1.42 4.32
CA THR A 18 -20.10 0.21 3.77
C THR A 18 -18.69 0.52 3.24
N ASN A 19 -18.51 1.67 2.59
CA ASN A 19 -17.20 2.13 2.13
C ASN A 19 -16.25 2.40 3.31
N VAL A 20 -16.74 3.00 4.39
CA VAL A 20 -15.97 3.24 5.61
C VAL A 20 -15.56 1.90 6.25
N LEU A 21 -16.47 0.93 6.31
CA LEU A 21 -16.16 -0.41 6.84
C LEU A 21 -15.07 -1.09 6.00
N LEU A 22 -15.15 -1.02 4.67
CA LEU A 22 -14.08 -1.51 3.79
C LEU A 22 -12.75 -0.79 4.02
N MET A 23 -12.77 0.55 4.18
CA MET A 23 -11.57 1.33 4.45
C MET A 23 -10.88 0.84 5.73
N PHE A 24 -11.63 0.62 6.81
CA PHE A 24 -11.08 0.07 8.05
C PHE A 24 -10.58 -1.36 7.88
N GLY A 25 -11.30 -2.21 7.16
CA GLY A 25 -10.86 -3.57 6.85
C GLY A 25 -9.52 -3.59 6.11
N TYR A 26 -9.37 -2.74 5.09
CA TYR A 26 -8.11 -2.58 4.35
C TYR A 26 -7.00 -1.96 5.20
N ALA A 27 -7.32 -0.98 6.04
CA ALA A 27 -6.36 -0.40 6.96
C ALA A 27 -5.82 -1.47 7.93
N THR A 28 -6.68 -2.23 8.60
CA THR A 28 -6.27 -3.29 9.54
C THR A 28 -5.47 -4.39 8.85
N LEU A 29 -5.87 -4.80 7.63
CA LEU A 29 -5.14 -5.80 6.85
C LEU A 29 -3.75 -5.31 6.46
N SER A 30 -3.63 -4.06 6.02
CA SER A 30 -2.39 -3.49 5.49
C SER A 30 -1.42 -2.99 6.57
N LEU A 31 -1.91 -2.69 7.77
CA LEU A 31 -1.15 -2.16 8.91
C LEU A 31 0.13 -2.94 9.24
N PRO A 32 0.12 -4.28 9.43
CA PRO A 32 1.35 -5.00 9.77
C PRO A 32 2.42 -4.91 8.67
N TYR A 33 2.02 -4.83 7.41
CA TYR A 33 2.96 -4.71 6.29
C TYR A 33 3.62 -3.34 6.25
N MET A 34 2.83 -2.28 6.43
CA MET A 34 3.36 -0.92 6.56
C MET A 34 4.29 -0.83 7.77
N TYR A 35 3.86 -1.34 8.92
CA TYR A 35 4.67 -1.33 10.15
C TYR A 35 6.02 -2.02 9.94
N ARG A 36 6.04 -3.21 9.32
CA ARG A 36 7.29 -3.92 9.05
C ARG A 36 8.21 -3.16 8.09
N ALA A 37 7.66 -2.51 7.07
CA ALA A 37 8.45 -1.70 6.15
C ALA A 37 9.10 -0.50 6.88
N VAL A 38 8.34 0.19 7.72
CA VAL A 38 8.82 1.32 8.51
C VAL A 38 9.84 0.89 9.56
N ASP A 39 9.57 -0.18 10.33
CA ASP A 39 10.50 -0.73 11.33
C ASP A 39 11.84 -1.13 10.69
N THR A 40 11.80 -1.77 9.52
CA THR A 40 13.01 -2.10 8.75
C THR A 40 13.77 -0.84 8.34
N GLY A 41 13.05 0.20 7.89
CA GLY A 41 13.64 1.49 7.54
C GLY A 41 14.29 2.20 8.73
N LEU A 42 13.64 2.21 9.88
CA LEU A 42 14.16 2.82 11.12
C LEU A 42 15.42 2.11 11.62
N ARG A 43 15.45 0.77 11.55
CA ARG A 43 16.61 -0.05 11.92
C ARG A 43 17.79 0.13 10.97
N ALA A 44 17.54 0.44 9.70
CA ALA A 44 18.60 0.61 8.70
C ALA A 44 19.41 1.90 8.88
N ILE A 45 18.84 2.92 9.56
CA ILE A 45 19.46 4.25 9.70
C ILE A 45 19.97 4.53 11.13
N ASP A 46 20.05 3.51 11.99
CA ASP A 46 20.40 3.63 13.41
C ASP A 46 19.68 4.81 14.10
N VAL A 47 18.34 4.82 14.03
CA VAL A 47 17.50 5.94 14.53
C VAL A 47 17.90 6.39 15.93
N ALA A 48 18.24 5.46 16.83
CA ALA A 48 18.61 5.75 18.21
C ALA A 48 19.74 6.78 18.30
N THR A 49 20.81 6.58 17.52
CA THR A 49 21.97 7.47 17.48
C THR A 49 21.61 8.86 16.92
N LEU A 50 20.75 8.90 15.90
CA LEU A 50 20.28 10.16 15.32
C LEU A 50 19.39 10.95 16.28
N THR A 51 18.53 10.27 17.04
CA THR A 51 17.71 10.90 18.09
C THR A 51 18.57 11.47 19.22
N GLU A 52 19.53 10.70 19.74
CA GLU A 52 20.41 11.14 20.84
C GLU A 52 21.27 12.34 20.43
N ALA A 53 21.79 12.35 19.19
CA ALA A 53 22.55 13.48 18.66
C ALA A 53 21.67 14.74 18.50
N ALA A 54 20.43 14.58 18.02
CA ALA A 54 19.51 15.71 17.84
C ALA A 54 19.00 16.27 19.17
N GLU A 55 18.72 15.43 20.16
CA GLU A 55 18.38 15.87 21.53
C GLU A 55 19.57 16.58 22.19
N SER A 56 20.80 16.09 22.00
CA SER A 56 22.03 16.75 22.47
C SER A 56 22.23 18.14 21.85
N LEU A 57 21.73 18.36 20.63
CA LEU A 57 21.71 19.65 19.95
C LEU A 57 20.52 20.55 20.37
N GLY A 58 19.69 20.11 21.32
CA GLY A 58 18.54 20.85 21.82
C GLY A 58 17.30 20.78 20.92
N ALA A 59 17.23 19.83 19.98
CA ALA A 59 16.06 19.65 19.14
C ALA A 59 14.89 19.03 19.94
N GLY A 60 13.69 19.62 19.81
CA GLY A 60 12.47 19.05 20.38
C GLY A 60 11.96 17.84 19.58
N TRP A 61 11.18 16.96 20.22
CA TRP A 61 10.65 15.71 19.65
C TRP A 61 10.00 15.87 18.27
N LEU A 62 9.16 16.90 18.09
CA LEU A 62 8.47 17.14 16.81
C LEU A 62 9.45 17.49 15.68
N THR A 63 10.52 18.23 16.01
CA THR A 63 11.61 18.58 15.09
C THR A 63 12.41 17.36 14.71
N ILE A 64 12.74 16.49 15.68
CA ILE A 64 13.46 15.24 15.42
C ILE A 64 12.64 14.34 14.50
N MET A 65 11.36 14.17 14.79
CA MET A 65 10.49 13.34 13.97
C MET A 65 10.38 13.87 12.53
N ALA A 66 10.08 15.17 12.34
CA ALA A 66 9.81 15.72 11.02
C ALA A 66 11.06 16.07 10.19
N ARG A 67 12.16 16.51 10.81
CA ARG A 67 13.37 16.95 10.09
C ARG A 67 14.53 15.95 10.14
N VAL A 68 14.54 15.02 11.09
CA VAL A 68 15.63 14.04 11.22
C VAL A 68 15.15 12.65 10.79
N ILE A 69 14.11 12.11 11.41
CA ILE A 69 13.67 10.73 11.16
C ILE A 69 12.93 10.62 9.83
N LEU A 70 11.85 11.40 9.64
CA LEU A 70 10.95 11.32 8.49
C LEU A 70 11.67 11.35 7.12
N PRO A 71 12.59 12.30 6.83
CA PRO A 71 13.27 12.33 5.53
C PRO A 71 14.18 11.12 5.31
N ASN A 72 14.77 10.55 6.38
CA ASN A 72 15.65 9.39 6.28
C ASN A 72 14.87 8.08 6.08
N VAL A 73 13.68 7.94 6.69
CA VAL A 73 12.83 6.75 6.48
C VAL A 73 11.83 6.91 5.32
N LEU A 74 11.83 8.04 4.62
CA LEU A 74 10.85 8.33 3.57
C LEU A 74 10.84 7.24 2.48
N VAL A 75 12.01 6.74 2.10
CA VAL A 75 12.13 5.64 1.12
C VAL A 75 11.49 4.35 1.64
N ALA A 76 11.66 4.04 2.93
CA ALA A 76 11.06 2.86 3.55
C ALA A 76 9.54 3.00 3.69
N VAL A 77 9.04 4.19 4.06
CA VAL A 77 7.62 4.52 4.11
C VAL A 77 6.97 4.39 2.72
N LEU A 78 7.62 4.94 1.67
CA LEU A 78 7.13 4.81 0.30
C LEU A 78 7.09 3.35 -0.17
N SER A 79 8.13 2.57 0.17
CA SER A 79 8.17 1.14 -0.14
C SER A 79 7.05 0.38 0.57
N GLY A 80 6.79 0.70 1.84
CA GLY A 80 5.67 0.17 2.62
C GLY A 80 4.32 0.55 2.02
N ALA A 81 4.14 1.82 1.64
CA ALA A 81 2.93 2.32 0.99
C ALA A 81 2.63 1.56 -0.31
N PHE A 82 3.65 1.37 -1.15
CA PHE A 82 3.51 0.63 -2.38
C PHE A 82 3.14 -0.84 -2.14
N LEU A 83 3.78 -1.49 -1.16
CA LEU A 83 3.45 -2.86 -0.78
C LEU A 83 1.99 -2.97 -0.30
N THR A 84 1.56 -2.07 0.59
CA THR A 84 0.17 -2.05 1.07
C THR A 84 -0.84 -1.80 -0.04
N PHE A 85 -0.51 -0.91 -0.99
CA PHE A 85 -1.34 -0.64 -2.14
C PHE A 85 -1.49 -1.87 -3.04
N ALA A 86 -0.39 -2.58 -3.31
CA ALA A 86 -0.41 -3.81 -4.09
C ALA A 86 -1.30 -4.89 -3.43
N ILE A 87 -1.21 -5.04 -2.11
CA ILE A 87 -2.04 -5.98 -1.34
C ILE A 87 -3.53 -5.60 -1.42
N VAL A 88 -3.86 -4.32 -1.22
CA VAL A 88 -5.26 -3.85 -1.23
C VAL A 88 -5.88 -3.92 -2.63
N ILE A 89 -5.14 -3.64 -3.70
CA ILE A 89 -5.64 -3.84 -5.07
C ILE A 89 -5.95 -5.30 -5.37
N GLY A 90 -5.13 -6.22 -4.84
CA GLY A 90 -5.36 -7.66 -4.97
C GLY A 90 -6.47 -8.20 -4.06
N GLU A 91 -7.07 -7.35 -3.23
CA GLU A 91 -8.10 -7.77 -2.27
C GLU A 91 -9.44 -7.99 -2.98
N PHE A 92 -10.03 -9.16 -2.73
CA PHE A 92 -11.29 -9.58 -3.31
C PHE A 92 -12.36 -9.87 -2.27
N VAL A 93 -12.00 -10.51 -1.16
CA VAL A 93 -12.91 -11.14 -0.22
C VAL A 93 -13.79 -10.09 0.47
N LEU A 94 -13.21 -9.05 1.07
CA LEU A 94 -13.94 -8.01 1.77
C LEU A 94 -14.85 -7.23 0.81
N ALA A 95 -14.33 -6.84 -0.35
CA ALA A 95 -15.14 -6.13 -1.35
C ALA A 95 -16.30 -6.98 -1.88
N ALA A 96 -16.08 -8.28 -2.13
CA ALA A 96 -17.12 -9.19 -2.59
C ALA A 96 -18.19 -9.44 -1.51
N LEU A 97 -17.78 -9.65 -0.27
CA LEU A 97 -18.70 -9.85 0.87
C LEU A 97 -19.61 -8.64 1.11
N LEU A 98 -19.08 -7.43 0.91
CA LEU A 98 -19.85 -6.19 1.03
C LEU A 98 -20.54 -5.75 -0.26
N ASN A 99 -20.46 -6.58 -1.31
CA ASN A 99 -21.01 -6.33 -2.64
C ASN A 99 -20.65 -4.93 -3.17
N ARG A 100 -19.36 -4.57 -3.07
CA ARG A 100 -18.84 -3.28 -3.52
C ARG A 100 -18.03 -3.42 -4.82
N PRO A 101 -18.12 -2.41 -5.72
CA PRO A 101 -17.31 -2.38 -6.91
C PRO A 101 -15.85 -2.12 -6.50
N ALA A 102 -15.02 -3.15 -6.54
CA ALA A 102 -13.58 -3.07 -6.40
C ALA A 102 -12.91 -3.86 -7.52
N PHE A 103 -11.59 -3.72 -7.66
CA PHE A 103 -10.84 -4.32 -8.75
C PHE A 103 -10.99 -5.85 -8.81
N GLY A 104 -10.85 -6.54 -7.67
CA GLY A 104 -11.04 -8.00 -7.58
C GLY A 104 -12.44 -8.46 -8.05
N PRO A 105 -13.54 -7.99 -7.44
CA PRO A 105 -14.90 -8.35 -7.85
C PRO A 105 -15.22 -7.98 -9.30
N TYR A 106 -14.65 -6.89 -9.81
CA TYR A 106 -14.82 -6.49 -11.20
C TYR A 106 -14.17 -7.49 -12.19
N LEU A 107 -12.95 -7.94 -11.90
CA LEU A 107 -12.28 -8.98 -12.68
C LEU A 107 -13.06 -10.30 -12.64
N GLN A 108 -13.58 -10.68 -11.47
CA GLN A 108 -14.44 -11.87 -11.34
C GLN A 108 -15.71 -11.73 -12.19
N LEU A 109 -16.37 -10.58 -12.16
CA LEU A 109 -17.62 -10.35 -12.88
C LEU A 109 -17.44 -10.39 -14.40
N ILE A 110 -16.34 -9.84 -14.92
CA ILE A 110 -15.98 -10.00 -16.34
C ILE A 110 -15.65 -11.46 -16.64
N GLY A 111 -14.88 -12.12 -15.76
CA GLY A 111 -14.46 -13.49 -15.99
C GLY A 111 -15.56 -14.53 -15.91
N ALA A 112 -16.59 -14.28 -15.10
CA ALA A 112 -17.77 -15.14 -15.00
C ALA A 112 -18.71 -15.01 -16.21
N ASN A 113 -18.78 -13.83 -16.83
CA ASN A 113 -19.69 -13.56 -17.93
C ASN A 113 -19.08 -13.84 -19.31
N ARG A 114 -17.75 -13.91 -19.44
CA ARG A 114 -17.05 -14.09 -20.71
C ARG A 114 -15.81 -14.95 -20.53
N ALA A 115 -15.78 -16.12 -21.17
CA ALA A 115 -14.76 -17.15 -20.94
C ALA A 115 -13.32 -16.79 -21.38
N TYR A 116 -13.16 -15.84 -22.32
CA TYR A 116 -11.85 -15.50 -22.91
C TYR A 116 -11.31 -14.13 -22.47
N GLU A 117 -12.15 -13.22 -21.99
CA GLU A 117 -11.74 -11.87 -21.58
C GLU A 117 -10.89 -11.79 -20.30
N PRO A 118 -11.12 -12.57 -19.22
CA PRO A 118 -10.29 -12.48 -18.01
C PRO A 118 -8.86 -13.01 -18.26
N ALA A 119 -8.71 -14.03 -19.10
CA ALA A 119 -7.40 -14.57 -19.46
C ALA A 119 -6.61 -13.55 -20.29
N ALA A 120 -7.25 -12.89 -21.27
CA ALA A 120 -6.63 -11.82 -22.04
C ALA A 120 -6.21 -10.63 -21.15
N LEU A 121 -7.07 -10.20 -20.23
CA LEU A 121 -6.77 -9.13 -19.27
C LEU A 121 -5.59 -9.49 -18.36
N ALA A 122 -5.51 -10.73 -17.87
CA ALA A 122 -4.40 -11.20 -17.05
C ALA A 122 -3.07 -11.19 -17.81
N VAL A 123 -3.06 -11.63 -19.07
CA VAL A 123 -1.87 -11.59 -19.93
C VAL A 123 -1.43 -10.15 -20.22
N ILE A 124 -2.37 -9.24 -20.49
CA ILE A 124 -2.07 -7.81 -20.70
C ILE A 124 -1.50 -7.18 -19.43
N ALA A 125 -2.10 -7.44 -18.27
CA ALA A 125 -1.61 -6.93 -16.99
C ALA A 125 -0.20 -7.46 -16.65
N PHE A 126 0.07 -8.73 -16.92
CA PHE A 126 1.40 -9.31 -16.77
C PHE A 126 2.43 -8.65 -17.69
N ALA A 127 2.08 -8.47 -18.96
CA ALA A 127 2.94 -7.82 -19.94
C ALA A 127 3.26 -6.37 -19.55
N ILE A 128 2.27 -5.62 -19.06
CA ILE A 128 2.47 -4.26 -18.56
C ILE A 128 3.37 -4.25 -17.32
N THR A 129 3.17 -5.17 -16.39
CA THR A 129 3.99 -5.27 -15.17
C THR A 129 5.44 -5.57 -15.51
N TRP A 130 5.68 -6.49 -16.44
CA TRP A 130 7.01 -6.80 -16.97
C TRP A 130 7.63 -5.62 -17.72
N ALA A 131 6.86 -4.91 -18.54
CA ALA A 131 7.32 -3.72 -19.24
C ALA A 131 7.73 -2.61 -18.25
N CYS A 132 6.94 -2.37 -17.20
CA CYS A 132 7.25 -1.43 -16.14
C CYS A 132 8.50 -1.84 -15.35
N MET A 133 8.62 -3.11 -14.95
CA MET A 133 9.84 -3.61 -14.30
C MET A 133 11.07 -3.48 -15.19
N GLY A 134 10.94 -3.77 -16.48
CA GLY A 134 12.01 -3.60 -17.47
C GLY A 134 12.42 -2.14 -17.64
N LEU A 135 11.46 -1.22 -17.71
CA LEU A 135 11.70 0.23 -17.75
C LEU A 135 12.42 0.72 -16.49
N ILE A 136 11.99 0.29 -15.31
CA ILE A 136 12.63 0.62 -14.04
C ILE A 136 14.08 0.12 -14.02
N GLN A 137 14.32 -1.13 -14.46
CA GLN A 137 15.70 -1.66 -14.57
C GLN A 137 16.56 -0.89 -15.57
N LEU A 138 15.98 -0.48 -16.70
CA LEU A 138 16.68 0.30 -17.72
C LEU A 138 17.09 1.68 -17.17
N VAL A 139 16.15 2.38 -16.53
CA VAL A 139 16.38 3.70 -15.91
C VAL A 139 17.38 3.61 -14.76
N THR A 140 17.27 2.61 -13.88
CA THR A 140 18.21 2.42 -12.77
C THR A 140 19.61 2.01 -13.25
N ARG A 141 19.73 1.30 -14.37
CA ARG A 141 21.03 0.99 -15.00
C ARG A 141 21.72 2.25 -15.52
N PHE A 142 20.98 3.25 -15.98
CA PHE A 142 21.54 4.56 -16.37
C PHE A 142 21.85 5.47 -15.18
N GLN A 143 21.23 5.25 -14.02
CA GLN A 143 21.53 6.02 -12.79
C GLN A 143 22.79 5.53 -12.04
N LYS A 144 23.26 4.29 -12.28
CA LYS A 144 24.51 3.76 -11.71
C LYS A 144 25.80 4.51 -12.15
N PHE A 145 25.71 5.52 -13.01
CA PHE A 145 26.83 6.35 -13.46
C PHE A 145 26.98 7.71 -12.72
N LYS A 146 26.36 7.88 -11.54
CA LYS A 146 26.64 9.02 -10.64
C LYS A 146 27.10 8.62 -9.23
N THR A 147 27.82 7.52 -9.09
CA THR A 147 28.75 7.35 -7.96
C THR A 147 30.00 8.20 -8.24
N VAL A 148 29.95 9.47 -7.83
CA VAL A 148 31.16 10.28 -7.64
C VAL A 148 31.92 9.69 -6.44
N PRO A 149 33.23 9.45 -6.56
CA PRO A 149 34.02 8.77 -5.53
C PRO A 149 34.25 9.69 -4.33
N ARG A 150 34.10 9.14 -3.12
CA ARG A 150 34.91 9.44 -1.92
C ARG A 150 34.97 8.21 -1.04
#